data_AF-A0A1T4TID6-F1
#
_entry.id   AF-A0A1T4TID6-F1
#
_cell.length_a   1.000
_cell.length_b   1.000
_cell.length_c   1.000
_cell.angle_alpha   90.00
_cell.angle_beta   90.00
_cell.angle_gamma   90.00
#
_symmetry.space_group_name_H-M   'P 1'
#
loop_
_entity.id
_entity.type
_entity.pdbx_description
1 polymer ?
#
loop_
_entity_poly.entity_id
_entity_poly.type
_entity_poly.pdbx_seq_one_letter_code
_entity_poly.pdbx_strand_id
1 'polypeptide(L)'
;MGAFNMLLLDNLSCPACKTNQDWVIQFKYGLCRQLEYRLFDAVEWAGYMDTGDTTAKIVLVEGIAENDCSSCGQEVYARIFVDDNKIVAASLVIKPIWFTASDDGDYIIINK
;
A
#
# COMPACT_ATOMS: atom_id res chain seq x y z
N MET A 1 13.74 7.57 6.86
CA MET A 1 12.38 7.94 6.44
C MET A 1 12.46 8.38 5.00
N GLY A 2 12.05 7.52 4.06
CA GLY A 2 12.03 7.80 2.62
C GLY A 2 10.67 8.30 2.17
N ALA A 3 10.57 8.76 0.91
CA ALA A 3 9.28 9.14 0.33
C ALA A 3 8.35 7.92 0.18
N PHE A 4 7.04 8.17 0.16
CA PHE A 4 5.97 7.16 0.04
C PHE A 4 4.83 7.72 -0.81
N ASN A 5 3.88 6.89 -1.20
CA ASN A 5 2.62 7.26 -1.83
C ASN A 5 1.44 6.95 -0.90
N MET A 6 0.27 7.47 -1.21
CA MET A 6 -0.94 7.34 -0.41
C MET A 6 -2.04 6.65 -1.22
N LEU A 7 -2.65 5.62 -0.66
CA LEU A 7 -3.85 4.98 -1.20
C LEU A 7 -5.05 5.37 -0.32
N LEU A 8 -6.04 6.01 -0.94
CA LEU A 8 -7.27 6.45 -0.30
C LEU A 8 -8.32 5.33 -0.37
N LEU A 9 -8.80 4.89 0.79
CA LEU A 9 -9.82 3.84 0.93
C LEU A 9 -11.01 4.40 1.73
N ASP A 10 -12.12 4.61 1.04
CA ASP A 10 -13.32 5.21 1.64
C ASP A 10 -14.20 4.15 2.33
N ASN A 11 -14.72 4.47 3.52
CA ASN A 11 -15.71 3.69 4.26
C ASN A 11 -15.36 2.19 4.43
N LEU A 12 -14.13 1.88 4.84
CA LEU A 12 -13.67 0.51 5.07
C LEU A 12 -13.71 0.12 6.56
N SER A 13 -14.10 -1.11 6.85
CA SER A 13 -14.17 -1.64 8.22
C SER A 13 -12.80 -1.91 8.82
N CYS A 14 -12.56 -1.42 10.04
CA CYS A 14 -11.39 -1.80 10.84
C CYS A 14 -11.33 -3.34 10.99
N PRO A 15 -10.18 -3.98 10.74
CA PRO A 15 -10.07 -5.44 10.84
C PRO A 15 -10.31 -5.97 12.26
N ALA A 16 -10.06 -5.16 13.31
CA ALA A 16 -10.23 -5.52 14.72
C ALA A 16 -11.66 -5.28 15.25
N CYS A 17 -12.17 -4.04 15.20
CA CYS A 17 -13.45 -3.67 15.83
C CYS A 17 -14.63 -3.54 14.86
N LYS A 18 -14.38 -3.66 13.54
CA LYS A 18 -15.38 -3.52 12.45
C LYS A 18 -16.02 -2.14 12.27
N THR A 19 -15.63 -1.14 13.05
CA THR A 19 -16.04 0.25 12.80
C THR A 19 -15.53 0.70 11.43
N ASN A 20 -16.41 1.31 10.64
CA ASN A 20 -16.03 1.88 9.34
C ASN A 20 -15.45 3.27 9.53
N GLN A 21 -14.40 3.55 8.76
CA GLN A 21 -13.83 4.89 8.60
C GLN A 21 -13.11 4.96 7.26
N ASP A 22 -12.72 6.17 6.87
CA ASP A 22 -11.83 6.38 5.75
C ASP A 22 -10.39 6.09 6.20
N TRP A 23 -9.61 5.47 5.32
CA TRP A 23 -8.22 5.10 5.58
C TRP A 23 -7.31 5.71 4.53
N VAL A 24 -6.23 6.33 4.98
CA VAL A 24 -5.10 6.75 4.14
C VAL A 24 -3.97 5.78 4.40
N ILE A 25 -3.57 5.04 3.37
CA ILE A 25 -2.55 4.00 3.46
C ILE A 25 -1.27 4.49 2.78
N GLN A 26 -0.19 4.60 3.54
CA GLN A 26 1.13 4.91 3.02
C GLN A 26 1.80 3.65 2.50
N PHE A 27 2.33 3.69 1.27
CA PHE A 27 3.03 2.54 0.67
C PHE A 27 4.20 2.98 -0.21
N LYS A 28 5.14 2.07 -0.48
CA LYS A 28 6.33 2.34 -1.31
C LYS A 28 6.38 1.42 -2.52
N TYR A 29 5.80 1.88 -3.63
CA TYR A 29 5.89 1.23 -4.93
C TYR A 29 5.60 2.25 -6.05
N GLY A 30 6.36 2.19 -7.15
CA GLY A 30 6.39 3.20 -8.21
C GLY A 30 7.16 4.46 -7.82
N LEU A 31 6.79 5.58 -8.43
CA LEU A 31 7.32 6.91 -8.13
C LEU A 31 6.86 7.39 -6.75
N CYS A 32 7.71 7.27 -5.73
CA CYS A 32 7.38 7.66 -4.36
C CYS A 32 7.52 9.19 -4.17
N ARG A 33 6.40 9.93 -4.26
CA ARG A 33 6.38 11.42 -4.16
C ARG A 33 5.15 11.98 -3.45
N GLN A 34 4.58 11.22 -2.52
CA GLN A 34 3.32 11.54 -1.84
C GLN A 34 2.18 11.69 -2.83
N LEU A 35 2.19 10.88 -3.89
CA LEU A 35 1.10 10.81 -4.84
C LEU A 35 -0.11 10.14 -4.19
N GLU A 36 -1.30 10.65 -4.49
CA GLU A 36 -2.56 10.08 -4.03
C GLU A 36 -3.13 9.15 -5.10
N TYR A 37 -3.51 7.95 -4.68
CA TYR A 37 -4.10 6.92 -5.51
C TYR A 37 -5.44 6.45 -4.93
N ARG A 38 -6.28 5.91 -5.81
CA ARG A 38 -7.47 5.11 -5.51
C ARG A 38 -7.32 3.73 -6.13
N LEU A 39 -8.22 2.83 -5.77
CA LEU A 39 -8.29 1.54 -6.45
C LEU A 39 -8.52 1.74 -7.96
N PHE A 40 -7.85 0.90 -8.74
CA PHE A 40 -7.76 0.86 -10.20
C PHE A 40 -6.92 1.94 -10.87
N ASP A 41 -6.35 2.87 -10.10
CA ASP A 41 -5.37 3.81 -10.65
C ASP A 41 -4.09 3.06 -11.07
N ALA A 42 -3.45 3.60 -12.11
CA ALA A 42 -2.17 3.10 -12.59
C ALA A 42 -1.03 3.70 -11.77
N VAL A 43 -0.07 2.87 -11.38
CA VAL A 43 1.12 3.33 -10.67
C VAL A 43 1.99 4.15 -11.61
N GLU A 44 2.42 5.32 -11.15
CA GLU A 44 3.31 6.22 -11.90
C GLU A 44 4.79 5.83 -11.75
N TRP A 45 5.58 6.11 -12.79
CA TRP A 45 7.01 5.80 -12.87
C TRP A 45 7.77 6.95 -13.52
N ALA A 46 8.97 7.29 -13.01
CA ALA A 46 9.86 8.33 -13.57
C ALA A 46 11.32 7.85 -13.78
N GLY A 47 11.62 6.58 -13.50
CA GLY A 47 12.88 5.89 -13.76
C GLY A 47 13.93 6.02 -12.64
N TYR A 48 14.21 7.23 -12.14
CA TYR A 48 15.36 7.45 -11.24
C TYR A 48 15.00 7.55 -9.74
N MET A 49 13.71 7.67 -9.40
CA MET A 49 13.20 7.76 -8.02
C MET A 49 12.17 6.67 -7.72
N ASP A 50 12.10 5.65 -8.56
CA ASP A 50 11.07 4.64 -8.47
C ASP A 50 11.50 3.53 -7.50
N THR A 51 10.57 3.11 -6.66
CA THR A 51 10.70 1.92 -5.83
C THR A 51 9.92 0.80 -6.51
N GLY A 52 10.58 -0.25 -6.97
CA GLY A 52 9.87 -1.35 -7.62
C GLY A 52 10.53 -1.88 -8.89
N ASP A 53 9.74 -2.60 -9.66
CA ASP A 53 10.11 -3.16 -10.96
C ASP A 53 8.94 -2.96 -11.92
N THR A 54 9.15 -2.19 -12.99
CA THR A 54 8.15 -1.89 -14.04
C THR A 54 7.78 -3.10 -14.89
N THR A 55 8.57 -4.17 -14.82
CA THR A 55 8.32 -5.43 -15.55
C THR A 55 7.50 -6.43 -14.75
N ALA A 56 7.22 -6.16 -13.46
CA ALA A 56 6.41 -7.03 -12.64
C ALA A 56 4.94 -6.97 -13.07
N LYS A 57 4.31 -8.13 -13.23
CA LYS A 57 2.86 -8.22 -13.50
C LYS A 57 2.06 -8.17 -12.22
N ILE A 58 2.42 -9.00 -11.24
CA ILE A 58 1.69 -9.09 -9.97
C ILE A 58 2.64 -8.81 -8.83
N VAL A 59 2.29 -7.80 -8.02
CA VAL A 59 3.06 -7.36 -6.87
C VAL A 59 2.16 -7.24 -5.65
N LEU A 60 2.64 -7.71 -4.51
CA LEU A 60 2.04 -7.45 -3.22
C LEU A 60 2.91 -6.43 -2.49
N VAL A 61 2.30 -5.30 -2.13
CA VAL A 61 2.93 -4.18 -1.45
C VAL A 61 2.33 -4.07 -0.05
N GLU A 62 3.17 -3.89 0.96
CA GLU A 62 2.73 -3.51 2.30
C GLU A 62 2.44 -2.01 2.35
N GLY A 63 1.34 -1.69 3.02
CA GLY A 63 1.02 -0.33 3.40
C GLY A 63 0.83 -0.20 4.90
N ILE A 64 1.02 1.02 5.40
CA ILE A 64 0.81 1.39 6.81
C ILE A 64 -0.27 2.47 6.83
N ALA A 65 -1.29 2.32 7.68
CA ALA A 65 -2.29 3.37 7.82
C ALA A 65 -1.67 4.62 8.47
N GLU A 66 -2.01 5.81 7.97
CA GLU A 66 -1.55 7.08 8.55
C GLU A 66 -2.13 7.31 9.95
N ASN A 67 -3.32 6.77 10.21
CA ASN A 67 -4.02 6.92 11.48
C ASN A 67 -4.48 5.56 12.01
N ASP A 68 -4.52 5.45 13.34
CA ASP A 68 -5.14 4.32 14.04
C ASP A 68 -6.66 4.31 13.86
N CYS A 69 -7.29 3.19 14.21
CA CYS A 69 -8.75 3.15 14.26
C CYS A 69 -9.29 4.15 15.29
N SER A 70 -10.12 5.09 14.84
CA SER A 70 -10.75 6.12 15.67
C SER A 70 -11.63 5.57 16.80
N SER A 71 -12.09 4.32 16.67
CA SER A 71 -12.98 3.67 17.64
C SER A 71 -12.26 2.79 18.67
N CYS A 72 -11.19 2.08 18.30
CA CYS A 72 -10.53 1.14 19.19
C CYS A 72 -9.02 1.38 19.36
N GLY A 73 -8.46 2.41 18.73
CA GLY A 73 -7.03 2.75 18.78
C GLY A 73 -6.11 1.70 18.18
N GLN A 74 -6.65 0.77 17.37
CA GLN A 74 -5.85 -0.29 16.77
C GLN A 74 -5.04 0.27 15.60
N GLU A 75 -3.74 0.04 15.63
CA GLU A 75 -2.84 0.24 14.49
C GLU A 75 -3.20 -0.75 13.38
N VAL A 76 -3.28 -0.25 12.15
CA VAL A 76 -3.73 -1.01 10.97
C VAL A 76 -2.70 -0.89 9.85
N TYR A 77 -2.49 -2.01 9.17
CA TYR A 77 -1.68 -2.13 7.98
C TYR A 77 -2.55 -2.51 6.79
N ALA A 78 -2.00 -2.46 5.59
CA ALA A 78 -2.68 -2.85 4.37
C ALA A 78 -1.83 -3.82 3.55
N ARG A 79 -2.52 -4.71 2.84
CA ARG A 79 -1.98 -5.53 1.77
C ARG A 79 -2.53 -4.99 0.47
N ILE A 80 -1.67 -4.38 -0.33
CA ILE A 80 -2.02 -3.74 -1.59
C ILE A 80 -1.57 -4.65 -2.72
N PHE A 81 -2.49 -5.01 -3.61
CA PHE A 81 -2.20 -5.79 -4.80
C PHE A 81 -2.12 -4.87 -6.01
N VAL A 82 -1.00 -4.96 -6.70
CA VAL A 82 -0.80 -4.34 -8.00
C VAL A 82 -0.80 -5.43 -9.05
N ASP A 83 -1.63 -5.27 -10.08
CA ASP A 83 -1.75 -6.19 -11.22
C ASP A 83 -1.69 -5.38 -12.52
N ASP A 84 -0.77 -5.75 -13.41
CA ASP A 84 -0.46 -5.07 -14.67
C ASP A 84 -0.42 -3.53 -14.51
N ASN A 85 0.44 -3.08 -13.58
CA ASN A 85 0.64 -1.67 -13.23
C ASN A 85 -0.56 -0.94 -12.60
N LYS A 86 -1.59 -1.63 -12.13
CA LYS A 86 -2.77 -1.01 -11.50
C LYS A 86 -2.99 -1.50 -10.09
N ILE A 87 -3.41 -0.62 -9.20
CA ILE A 87 -3.76 -0.98 -7.82
C ILE A 87 -5.14 -1.65 -7.82
N VAL A 88 -5.19 -2.97 -7.94
CA VAL A 88 -6.46 -3.70 -8.14
C VAL A 88 -7.19 -4.06 -6.86
N ALA A 89 -6.49 -4.18 -5.74
CA ALA A 89 -7.10 -4.50 -4.46
C ALA A 89 -6.28 -3.98 -3.28
N ALA A 90 -6.94 -3.71 -2.17
CA ALA A 90 -6.30 -3.47 -0.88
C ALA A 90 -7.11 -4.14 0.24
N SER A 91 -6.42 -4.68 1.25
CA SER A 91 -7.05 -5.30 2.40
C SER A 91 -6.38 -4.87 3.69
N LEU A 92 -7.17 -4.37 4.64
CA LEU A 92 -6.70 -3.96 5.96
C LEU A 92 -6.42 -5.18 6.84
N VAL A 93 -5.30 -5.14 7.56
CA VAL A 93 -4.83 -6.19 8.45
C VAL A 93 -4.24 -5.61 9.74
N ILE A 94 -4.17 -6.41 10.79
CA ILE A 94 -3.62 -6.02 12.10
C ILE A 94 -2.16 -6.43 12.31
N LYS A 95 -1.55 -7.09 11.31
CA LYS A 95 -0.17 -7.56 11.38
C LYS A 95 0.56 -7.16 10.10
N PRO A 96 1.76 -6.56 10.21
CA PRO A 96 2.58 -6.25 9.05
C PRO A 96 3.09 -7.54 8.39
N ILE A 97 3.41 -7.45 7.10
CA ILE A 97 4.21 -8.40 6.37
C ILE A 97 5.67 -7.99 6.54
N TRP A 98 6.40 -8.76 7.35
CA TRP A 98 7.85 -8.61 7.42
C TRP A 98 8.49 -9.16 6.15
N PHE A 99 8.80 -8.28 5.18
CA PHE A 99 9.59 -8.64 4.01
C PHE A 99 11.05 -8.81 4.43
N THR A 100 11.60 -10.01 4.31
CA THR A 100 12.98 -10.32 4.71
C THR A 100 14.03 -9.91 3.67
N ALA A 101 13.64 -9.29 2.55
CA ALA A 101 14.46 -9.30 1.33
C ALA A 101 14.51 -8.01 0.49
N SER A 102 14.00 -6.86 0.94
CA SER A 102 14.01 -5.64 0.10
C SER A 102 14.53 -4.43 0.88
N ASP A 103 15.80 -4.10 0.63
CA ASP A 103 16.49 -2.98 1.27
C ASP A 103 15.94 -1.58 0.87
N ASP A 104 15.01 -1.48 -0.09
CA ASP A 104 14.50 -0.19 -0.60
C ASP A 104 12.97 -0.05 -0.72
N GLY A 105 12.17 -1.11 -0.47
CA GLY A 105 10.71 -1.03 -0.61
C GLY A 105 9.96 -2.18 0.04
N ASP A 106 8.81 -1.90 0.63
CA ASP A 106 8.01 -2.87 1.37
C ASP A 106 7.10 -3.65 0.41
N TYR A 107 7.66 -4.47 -0.50
CA TYR A 107 6.92 -5.24 -1.51
C TYR A 107 7.56 -6.59 -1.88
N ILE A 108 6.76 -7.49 -2.47
CA ILE A 108 7.20 -8.74 -3.09
C ILE A 108 6.60 -8.90 -4.49
N ILE A 109 7.44 -9.28 -5.46
CA ILE A 109 7.00 -9.64 -6.81
C ILE A 109 6.49 -11.08 -6.79
N ILE A 110 5.21 -11.27 -7.12
CA ILE A 110 4.56 -12.58 -7.23
C ILE A 110 4.75 -13.13 -8.65
N ASN A 111 4.67 -12.26 -9.66
CA ASN A 111 4.77 -12.66 -11.07
C ASN A 111 5.43 -11.54 -11.91
N LYS A 112 6.24 -11.93 -12.91
CA LYS A 112 6.83 -11.05 -13.94
C LYS A 112 6.34 -11.44 -15.34
#